data_AF-A0A059F346-F1
#
_entry.id   AF-A0A059F346-F1
#
_cell.length_a   1.000
_cell.length_b   1.000
_cell.length_c   1.000
_cell.angle_alpha   90.00
_cell.angle_beta   90.00
_cell.angle_gamma   90.00
#
_symmetry.space_group_name_H-M   'P 1'
#
loop_
_entity.id
_entity.type
_entity.pdbx_description
1 polymer ?
#
loop_
_entity_poly.entity_id
_entity_poly.type
_entity_poly.pdbx_seq_one_letter_code
_entity_poly.pdbx_strand_id
1 'polypeptide(L)'
;NKLVLLIPVPDFSNNKLGGPRKNIQIDETMMNYKCKSEFSEKIRRVFAKVIPNKKESTLIPIICSQVSANSILWTDEHRSYSNLNRYNYIHETVCHKYEFISHDNGVDTQAVESFNNIIKNEIKLRKGVSTIKRDLLLNEICFKFNNKDSLLKYS
;
A
#
# COMPACT_ATOMS: atom_id res chain seq x y z
N ASN A 1 23.64 7.47 -6.11
CA ASN A 1 23.02 7.60 -7.44
C ASN A 1 22.12 8.84 -7.41
N LYS A 2 22.46 9.91 -8.16
CA LYS A 2 21.71 11.19 -8.15
C LYS A 2 20.30 11.07 -8.76
N LEU A 3 20.06 10.04 -9.59
CA LEU A 3 18.78 9.83 -10.28
C LEU A 3 17.62 9.47 -9.33
N VAL A 4 17.91 8.84 -8.19
CA VAL A 4 16.88 8.50 -7.18
C VAL A 4 16.22 9.74 -6.59
N LEU A 5 16.94 10.87 -6.54
CA LEU A 5 16.41 12.15 -6.07
C LEU A 5 15.43 12.80 -7.06
N LEU A 6 15.41 12.35 -8.31
CA LEU A 6 14.49 12.83 -9.35
C LEU A 6 13.21 11.97 -9.43
N ILE A 7 13.15 10.85 -8.72
CA ILE A 7 11.94 10.01 -8.69
C ILE A 7 10.87 10.76 -7.92
N PRO A 8 9.69 11.01 -8.52
CA PRO A 8 8.61 11.69 -7.83
C PRO A 8 8.14 10.86 -6.64
N VAL A 9 7.73 11.55 -5.57
CA VAL A 9 7.04 10.90 -4.45
C VAL A 9 5.75 10.29 -4.99
N PRO A 10 5.44 9.01 -4.68
CA PRO A 10 4.15 8.43 -5.02
C PRO A 10 3.02 9.27 -4.43
N ASP A 11 2.20 9.84 -5.30
CA ASP A 11 1.04 10.62 -4.90
C ASP A 11 -0.12 10.36 -5.87
N PHE A 12 -1.24 9.97 -5.27
CA PHE A 12 -2.50 9.68 -5.94
C PHE A 12 -3.57 10.72 -5.57
N SER A 13 -3.21 11.85 -4.96
CA SER A 13 -4.15 12.93 -4.61
C SER A 13 -5.03 13.39 -5.79
N ASN A 14 -4.45 13.51 -6.99
CA ASN A 14 -5.13 13.91 -8.22
C ASN A 14 -5.77 12.76 -9.01
N ASN A 15 -5.42 11.51 -8.69
CA ASN A 15 -5.96 10.31 -9.33
C ASN A 15 -5.97 9.17 -8.31
N LYS A 16 -6.94 9.23 -7.39
CA LYS A 16 -6.95 8.37 -6.20
C LYS A 16 -7.00 6.89 -6.57
N LEU A 17 -6.48 6.06 -5.68
CA LEU A 17 -6.63 4.62 -5.74
C LEU A 17 -8.09 4.25 -5.49
N GLY A 18 -8.59 3.25 -6.20
CA GLY A 18 -9.91 2.66 -5.96
C GLY A 18 -11.05 3.49 -6.55
N GLY A 19 -12.17 3.50 -5.85
CA GLY A 19 -13.44 4.06 -6.31
C GLY A 19 -14.61 3.14 -5.96
N PRO A 20 -15.84 3.53 -6.33
CA PRO A 20 -17.02 2.72 -6.11
C PRO A 20 -16.82 1.28 -6.61
N ARG A 21 -17.08 0.30 -5.74
CA ARG A 21 -16.92 -1.15 -6.01
C ARG A 21 -15.47 -1.62 -6.24
N LYS A 22 -14.46 -0.83 -5.88
CA LYS A 22 -13.05 -1.24 -5.93
C LYS A 22 -12.55 -1.64 -4.55
N ASN A 23 -11.81 -2.76 -4.50
CA ASN A 23 -11.16 -3.25 -3.30
C ASN A 23 -9.77 -2.63 -3.15
N ILE A 24 -9.51 -2.06 -1.98
CA ILE A 24 -8.19 -1.55 -1.58
C ILE A 24 -7.77 -2.30 -0.33
N GLN A 25 -6.63 -2.97 -0.38
CA GLN A 25 -6.04 -3.57 0.81
C GLN A 25 -4.99 -2.60 1.39
N ILE A 26 -5.03 -2.43 2.70
CA ILE A 26 -4.14 -1.55 3.46
C ILE A 26 -3.49 -2.37 4.55
N ASP A 27 -2.17 -2.28 4.65
CA ASP A 27 -1.38 -3.02 5.62
C ASP A 27 -0.25 -2.16 6.21
N GLU A 28 0.11 -2.45 7.45
CA GLU A 28 1.25 -1.88 8.16
C GLU A 28 2.32 -2.94 8.44
N THR A 29 3.43 -2.84 7.71
CA THR A 29 4.54 -3.75 7.92
C THR A 29 5.51 -3.29 9.01
N MET A 30 6.35 -4.23 9.49
CA MET A 30 7.28 -4.15 10.64
C MET A 30 8.37 -3.05 10.58
N MET A 31 8.35 -2.17 9.59
CA MET A 31 9.29 -1.05 9.44
C MET A 31 8.65 0.34 9.58
N ASN A 32 7.43 0.43 10.12
CA ASN A 32 6.63 1.66 10.18
C ASN A 32 6.29 2.21 8.79
N TYR A 33 5.96 1.33 7.84
CA TYR A 33 5.48 1.74 6.53
C TYR A 33 3.98 1.48 6.43
N LYS A 34 3.28 2.44 5.84
CA LYS A 34 1.92 2.25 5.36
C LYS A 34 1.98 1.79 3.91
N CYS A 35 1.52 0.58 3.64
CA CYS A 35 1.30 0.07 2.30
C CYS A 35 -0.18 0.17 1.94
N LYS A 36 -0.48 0.61 0.71
CA LYS A 36 -1.81 0.55 0.12
C LYS A 36 -1.68 -0.02 -1.27
N SER A 37 -2.54 -0.96 -1.59
CA SER A 37 -2.61 -1.53 -2.93
C SER A 37 -4.04 -1.56 -3.42
N GLU A 38 -4.22 -1.14 -4.67
CA GLU A 38 -5.48 -1.32 -5.39
C GLU A 38 -5.48 -2.68 -6.09
N PHE A 39 -6.51 -3.49 -5.80
CA PHE A 39 -6.68 -4.81 -6.39
C PHE A 39 -8.09 -4.94 -7.00
N SER A 40 -8.13 -5.34 -8.27
CA SER A 40 -9.37 -5.85 -8.87
C SER A 40 -9.32 -7.35 -9.14
N GLU A 41 -8.13 -7.89 -9.48
CA GLU A 41 -7.82 -9.32 -9.75
C GLU A 41 -6.28 -9.57 -9.73
N LYS A 42 -5.49 -8.51 -9.95
CA LYS A 42 -4.03 -8.41 -9.71
C LYS A 42 -3.73 -7.01 -9.17
N ILE A 43 -2.66 -6.84 -8.38
CA ILE A 43 -2.22 -5.49 -7.99
C ILE A 43 -1.74 -4.76 -9.24
N ARG A 44 -2.36 -3.61 -9.53
CA ARG A 44 -1.93 -2.73 -10.63
C ARG A 44 -1.20 -1.49 -10.13
N ARG A 45 -1.58 -1.01 -8.94
CA ARG A 45 -1.07 0.23 -8.36
C ARG A 45 -0.81 0.08 -6.87
N VAL A 46 0.31 0.62 -6.42
CA VAL A 46 0.78 0.57 -5.03
C VAL A 46 1.20 1.94 -4.55
N PHE A 47 0.98 2.18 -3.27
CA PHE A 47 1.44 3.34 -2.52
C PHE A 47 2.09 2.84 -1.24
N ALA A 48 3.33 3.25 -0.97
CA ALA A 48 3.99 2.97 0.29
C ALA A 48 4.61 4.24 0.85
N LYS A 49 4.47 4.46 2.16
CA LYS A 49 5.01 5.65 2.82
C LYS A 49 5.49 5.33 4.24
N VAL A 50 6.60 5.95 4.65
CA VAL A 50 7.04 5.89 6.05
C VAL A 50 6.09 6.73 6.91
N ILE A 51 5.57 6.15 7.97
CA ILE A 51 4.67 6.81 8.91
C ILE A 51 5.33 6.96 10.29
N PRO A 52 5.11 8.09 10.98
CA PRO A 52 5.71 8.31 12.31
C PRO A 52 5.09 7.43 13.39
N ASN A 53 3.84 6.99 13.22
CA ASN A 53 3.12 6.11 14.15
C ASN A 53 1.87 5.54 13.47
N LYS A 54 1.30 4.48 14.05
CA LYS A 54 0.07 3.83 13.59
C LYS A 54 -1.22 4.47 14.12
N LYS A 55 -1.21 5.71 14.62
CA LYS A 55 -2.42 6.34 15.16
C LYS A 55 -3.41 6.66 14.04
N GLU A 56 -4.70 6.60 14.35
CA GLU A 56 -5.78 7.04 13.44
C GLU A 56 -5.51 8.45 12.86
N SER A 57 -5.08 9.39 13.71
CA SER A 57 -4.74 10.76 13.32
C SER A 57 -3.64 10.87 12.25
N THR A 58 -2.79 9.84 12.13
CA THR A 58 -1.77 9.74 11.09
C THR A 58 -2.31 8.97 9.88
N LEU A 59 -3.01 7.87 10.12
CA LEU A 59 -3.43 6.93 9.09
C LEU A 59 -4.58 7.46 8.23
N ILE A 60 -5.61 8.07 8.83
CA ILE A 60 -6.82 8.50 8.14
C ILE A 60 -6.54 9.61 7.11
N PRO A 61 -5.83 10.72 7.44
CA PRO A 61 -5.54 11.75 6.44
C PRO A 61 -4.76 11.22 5.24
N ILE A 62 -3.86 10.26 5.48
CA ILE A 62 -3.15 9.59 4.41
C ILE A 62 -4.13 8.76 3.56
N ILE A 63 -5.08 8.01 4.16
CA ILE A 63 -6.10 7.25 3.39
C ILE A 63 -6.95 8.19 2.55
N CYS A 64 -7.56 9.20 3.17
CA CYS A 64 -8.43 10.17 2.51
C CYS A 64 -7.76 10.91 1.34
N SER A 65 -6.46 11.21 1.46
CA SER A 65 -5.73 11.87 0.36
C SER A 65 -5.44 10.95 -0.81
N GLN A 66 -5.22 9.65 -0.60
CA GLN A 66 -4.76 8.75 -1.68
C GLN A 66 -5.83 7.79 -2.19
N VAL A 67 -6.94 7.59 -1.47
CA VAL A 67 -7.96 6.60 -1.78
C VAL A 67 -9.30 7.28 -2.00
N SER A 68 -9.98 6.93 -3.10
CA SER A 68 -11.27 7.50 -3.44
C SER A 68 -12.33 7.09 -2.43
N ALA A 69 -13.21 8.02 -2.06
CA ALA A 69 -14.40 7.69 -1.28
C ALA A 69 -15.25 6.61 -1.98
N ASN A 70 -16.06 5.91 -1.19
CA ASN A 70 -16.90 4.77 -1.55
C ASN A 70 -16.13 3.52 -2.02
N SER A 71 -14.82 3.47 -1.76
CA SER A 71 -14.02 2.25 -1.93
C SER A 71 -14.30 1.24 -0.80
N ILE A 72 -14.09 -0.04 -1.09
CA ILE A 72 -14.10 -1.11 -0.10
C ILE A 72 -12.67 -1.26 0.41
N LEU A 73 -12.44 -0.92 1.69
CA LEU A 73 -11.13 -0.99 2.33
C LEU A 73 -11.04 -2.26 3.16
N TRP A 74 -10.01 -3.06 2.89
CA TRP A 74 -9.63 -4.24 3.65
C TRP A 74 -8.40 -3.90 4.51
N THR A 75 -8.53 -3.99 5.83
CA THR A 75 -7.42 -3.75 6.78
C THR A 75 -7.28 -4.92 7.75
N ASP A 76 -6.21 -4.93 8.55
CA ASP A 76 -6.19 -5.71 9.78
C ASP A 76 -7.25 -5.21 10.79
N GLU A 77 -7.42 -5.94 11.90
CA GLU A 77 -8.34 -5.57 12.99
C GLU A 77 -7.79 -4.46 13.91
N HIS A 78 -6.80 -3.68 13.47
CA HIS A 78 -6.19 -2.65 14.30
C HIS A 78 -7.16 -1.49 14.56
N ARG A 79 -7.26 -1.05 15.83
CA ARG A 79 -8.21 -0.02 16.27
C ARG A 79 -8.13 1.29 15.48
N SER A 80 -6.97 1.63 14.92
CA SER A 80 -6.82 2.88 14.17
C SER A 80 -7.59 2.91 12.85
N TYR A 81 -8.19 1.78 12.44
CA TYR A 81 -9.07 1.66 11.28
C TYR A 81 -10.56 1.62 11.63
N SER A 82 -10.93 1.52 12.91
CA SER A 82 -12.33 1.28 13.31
C SER A 82 -13.32 2.36 12.86
N ASN A 83 -12.83 3.56 12.53
CA ASN A 83 -13.64 4.70 12.12
C ASN A 83 -13.69 4.91 10.61
N LEU A 84 -13.14 4.02 9.78
CA LEU A 84 -13.09 4.21 8.31
C LEU A 84 -14.47 4.45 7.68
N ASN A 85 -15.52 3.81 8.20
CA ASN A 85 -16.90 4.01 7.76
C ASN A 85 -17.39 5.48 7.90
N ARG A 86 -16.83 6.25 8.85
CA ARG A 86 -17.16 7.68 9.04
C ARG A 86 -16.56 8.59 7.97
N TYR A 87 -15.64 8.07 7.15
CA TYR A 87 -14.95 8.82 6.10
C TYR A 87 -15.39 8.40 4.68
N ASN A 88 -16.63 7.89 4.55
CA ASN A 88 -17.22 7.41 3.30
C ASN A 88 -16.45 6.22 2.71
N TYR A 89 -16.01 5.29 3.53
CA TYR A 89 -15.46 4.01 3.09
C TYR A 89 -16.38 2.87 3.50
N ILE A 90 -16.36 1.78 2.75
CA ILE A 90 -16.91 0.50 3.21
C ILE A 90 -15.74 -0.25 3.83
N HIS A 91 -15.77 -0.47 5.14
CA HIS A 91 -14.64 -1.09 5.85
C HIS A 91 -14.91 -2.56 6.15
N GLU A 92 -14.01 -3.41 5.65
CA GLU A 92 -13.93 -4.83 5.92
C GLU A 92 -12.59 -5.15 6.59
N THR A 93 -12.56 -6.23 7.39
CA THR A 93 -11.36 -6.65 8.13
C THR A 93 -10.88 -8.01 7.69
N VAL A 94 -9.56 -8.17 7.57
CA VAL A 94 -8.88 -9.45 7.33
C VAL A 94 -8.33 -9.97 8.65
N CYS A 95 -8.80 -11.15 9.07
CA CYS A 95 -8.26 -11.83 10.24
C CYS A 95 -7.02 -12.64 9.84
N HIS A 96 -5.83 -12.13 10.19
CA HIS A 96 -4.53 -12.72 9.84
C HIS A 96 -4.30 -14.11 10.49
N LYS A 97 -5.15 -14.52 11.43
CA LYS A 97 -5.11 -15.84 12.07
C LYS A 97 -5.63 -16.96 11.16
N TYR A 98 -6.43 -16.62 10.14
CA TYR A 98 -7.15 -17.59 9.29
C TYR A 98 -6.74 -17.51 7.81
N GLU A 99 -5.61 -16.87 7.48
CA GLU A 99 -5.11 -16.70 6.09
C GLU A 99 -4.91 -18.01 5.31
N PHE A 100 -4.91 -19.17 5.98
CA PHE A 100 -4.88 -20.48 5.30
C PHE A 100 -6.24 -20.94 4.75
N ILE A 101 -7.35 -20.27 5.06
CA ILE A 101 -8.70 -20.66 4.65
C ILE A 101 -9.48 -19.42 4.22
N SER A 102 -9.25 -18.94 2.99
CA SER A 102 -10.26 -18.11 2.31
C SER A 102 -10.25 -18.38 0.80
N HIS A 103 -10.63 -19.60 0.44
CA HIS A 103 -11.03 -19.91 -0.93
C HIS A 103 -12.45 -19.38 -1.25
N ASP A 104 -13.18 -18.85 -0.25
CA ASP A 104 -14.62 -18.56 -0.37
C ASP A 104 -14.96 -17.06 -0.47
N ASN A 105 -14.05 -16.14 -0.16
CA ASN A 105 -14.34 -14.69 -0.15
C ASN A 105 -13.76 -13.91 -1.34
N GLY A 106 -12.94 -14.55 -2.19
CA GLY A 106 -12.37 -13.92 -3.39
C GLY A 106 -11.40 -12.75 -3.12
N VAL A 107 -11.05 -12.47 -1.86
CA VAL A 107 -10.06 -11.44 -1.51
C VAL A 107 -8.69 -12.09 -1.46
N ASP A 108 -7.93 -11.89 -2.54
CA ASP A 108 -6.58 -12.43 -2.69
C ASP A 108 -5.58 -11.62 -1.85
N THR A 109 -5.42 -11.95 -0.56
CA THR A 109 -4.44 -11.30 0.35
C THR A 109 -2.99 -11.43 -0.14
N GLN A 110 -2.73 -12.37 -1.06
CA GLN A 110 -1.43 -12.62 -1.70
C GLN A 110 -0.87 -11.37 -2.37
N ALA A 111 -1.76 -10.49 -2.82
CA ALA A 111 -1.45 -9.20 -3.41
C ALA A 111 -0.51 -8.38 -2.51
N VAL A 112 -0.98 -7.95 -1.34
CA VAL A 112 -0.22 -7.10 -0.41
C VAL A 112 1.02 -7.82 0.10
N GLU A 113 0.90 -9.12 0.41
CA GLU A 113 2.01 -9.95 0.85
C GLU A 113 3.13 -10.00 -0.19
N SER A 114 2.80 -10.16 -1.47
CA SER A 114 3.75 -10.16 -2.58
C SER A 114 4.48 -8.83 -2.69
N PHE A 115 3.77 -7.70 -2.59
CA PHE A 115 4.41 -6.39 -2.60
C PHE A 115 5.29 -6.13 -1.36
N ASN A 116 4.83 -6.57 -0.19
CA ASN A 116 5.64 -6.55 1.03
C ASN A 116 6.92 -7.38 0.88
N ASN A 117 6.86 -8.53 0.20
CA ASN A 117 8.03 -9.35 -0.10
C ASN A 117 9.01 -8.64 -1.05
N ILE A 118 8.52 -7.87 -2.03
CA ILE A 118 9.38 -7.02 -2.88
C ILE A 118 10.15 -6.01 -2.01
N ILE A 119 9.47 -5.32 -1.10
CA ILE A 119 10.12 -4.36 -0.18
C ILE A 119 11.17 -5.05 0.69
N LYS A 120 10.82 -6.18 1.32
CA LYS A 120 11.74 -6.96 2.16
C LYS A 120 12.98 -7.41 1.39
N ASN A 121 12.81 -7.89 0.16
CA ASN A 121 13.90 -8.34 -0.70
C ASN A 121 14.82 -7.19 -1.12
N GLU A 122 14.29 -6.03 -1.52
CA GLU A 122 15.08 -4.84 -1.84
C GLU A 122 15.93 -4.37 -0.65
N ILE A 123 15.36 -4.40 0.56
CA ILE A 123 16.10 -4.07 1.79
C ILE A 123 17.22 -5.07 2.03
N LYS A 124 16.95 -6.37 1.88
CA LYS A 124 17.94 -7.44 2.05
C LYS A 124 19.09 -7.32 1.06
N LEU A 125 18.79 -7.07 -0.22
CA LEU A 125 19.79 -6.89 -1.29
C LEU A 125 20.72 -5.70 -1.01
N ARG A 126 20.19 -4.63 -0.42
CA ARG A 126 20.97 -3.44 -0.04
C ARG A 126 21.78 -3.62 1.25
N LYS A 127 21.76 -4.82 1.86
CA LYS A 127 22.36 -5.14 3.17
C LYS A 127 21.86 -4.22 4.28
N GLY A 128 20.56 -3.90 4.24
CA GLY A 128 19.93 -2.92 5.11
C GLY A 128 19.90 -1.52 4.52
N VAL A 129 19.03 -0.67 5.07
CA VAL A 129 18.86 0.72 4.61
C VAL A 129 18.76 1.63 5.82
N SER A 130 19.60 2.66 5.86
CA SER A 130 19.53 3.72 6.87
C SER A 130 18.13 4.33 6.89
N THR A 131 17.62 4.64 8.08
CA THR A 131 16.28 5.19 8.31
C THR A 131 15.96 6.38 7.41
N ILE A 132 16.94 7.27 7.19
CA ILE A 132 16.82 8.49 6.37
C ILE A 132 16.57 8.17 4.89
N LYS A 133 17.00 6.99 4.42
CA LYS A 133 16.86 6.57 3.02
C LYS A 133 15.63 5.70 2.76
N ARG A 134 14.82 5.42 3.78
CA ARG A 134 13.64 4.55 3.65
C ARG A 134 12.57 5.15 2.76
N ASP A 135 12.28 6.45 2.90
CA ASP A 135 11.34 7.14 2.00
C ASP A 135 11.80 7.08 0.54
N LEU A 136 13.09 7.35 0.28
CA LEU A 136 13.66 7.26 -1.07
C LEU A 136 13.56 5.84 -1.65
N LEU A 137 13.79 4.82 -0.83
CA LEU A 137 13.65 3.43 -1.23
C LEU A 137 12.19 3.10 -1.60
N LEU A 138 11.23 3.48 -0.76
CA LEU A 138 9.82 3.23 -1.01
C LEU A 138 9.36 3.96 -2.29
N ASN A 139 9.78 5.21 -2.48
CA ASN A 139 9.49 5.96 -3.70
C ASN A 139 10.02 5.25 -4.94
N GLU A 140 11.27 4.77 -4.88
CA GLU A 140 11.89 4.01 -5.97
C GLU A 140 11.11 2.72 -6.29
N ILE A 141 10.74 1.94 -5.27
CA ILE A 141 10.00 0.68 -5.42
C ILE A 141 8.59 0.94 -5.96
N CYS A 142 7.86 1.91 -5.41
CA CYS A 142 6.52 2.27 -5.87
C CYS A 142 6.56 2.80 -7.31
N PHE A 143 7.53 3.64 -7.66
CA PHE A 143 7.68 4.14 -9.02
C PHE A 143 7.93 2.98 -10.00
N LYS A 144 8.90 2.11 -9.70
CA LYS A 144 9.19 0.93 -10.52
C LYS A 144 7.95 0.05 -10.68
N PHE A 145 7.24 -0.24 -9.59
CA PHE A 145 6.05 -1.09 -9.61
C PHE A 145 4.92 -0.50 -10.46
N ASN A 146 4.57 0.77 -10.23
CA ASN A 146 3.47 1.44 -10.92
C ASN A 146 3.74 1.71 -12.40
N ASN A 147 5.00 1.62 -12.84
CA ASN A 147 5.40 1.89 -14.22
C ASN A 147 5.98 0.65 -14.93
N LYS A 148 5.87 -0.56 -14.38
CA LYS A 148 6.45 -1.78 -14.97
C LYS A 148 6.06 -1.98 -16.44
N ASP A 149 4.79 -1.78 -16.78
CA ASP A 149 4.27 -1.95 -18.15
C ASP A 149 4.82 -0.90 -19.13
N SER A 150 5.12 0.31 -18.64
CA SER A 150 5.71 1.39 -19.44
C SER A 150 7.21 1.22 -19.61
N LEU A 151 7.90 0.65 -18.61
CA LEU A 151 9.34 0.43 -18.65
C LEU A 151 9.73 -0.73 -19.57
N LEU A 152 8.89 -1.77 -19.68
CA LEU A 152 9.10 -2.90 -20.60
C LEU A 152 8.88 -2.55 -22.08
N LYS A 153 8.20 -1.43 -22.38
CA LYS A 153 8.00 -0.97 -23.77
C LYS A 153 9.23 -0.30 -24.39
N TYR A 154 10.27 -0.02 -23.58
CA TYR A 154 11.50 0.65 -24.02
C TYR A 154 12.76 -0.19 -23.74
N SER A 155 12.60 -1.49 -23.48
CA SER A 155 13.67 -2.48 -23.32
C SER A 155 13.60 -3.53 -24.42
#